data_AF-A0A925J6A6-F1
#
_entry.id   AF-A0A925J6A6-F1
#
_cell.length_a   1.000
_cell.length_b   1.000
_cell.length_c   1.000
_cell.angle_alpha   90.00
_cell.angle_beta   90.00
_cell.angle_gamma   90.00
#
_symmetry.space_group_name_H-M   'P 1'
#
loop_
_entity.id
_entity.type
_entity.pdbx_description
1 polymer ?
#
loop_
_entity_poly.entity_id
_entity_poly.type
_entity_poly.pdbx_seq_one_letter_code
_entity_poly.pdbx_strand_id
1 'polypeptide(L)'
;MRLTALAAILTLPLGGWRDDAASASVRHEVASQEPGFERTEVAPGVHAFVFDNALGEGAGVDGTALVIINSDDVVVVDAQGMPVTARRVIAEIRKLTPKPVRIVVNTHWHGDHWLGNQAYRDAYPGVEFVAHANMVADAKAEELSGLDKWRNTGLPAMIADFEQRYAKGIRRDGKPYSTEDSARVRARIASFKWALPGLEEITPVLPTRTITDSLVLQRGERTIVIQYLGRGNTRGDLSVWLPRERVLATGDLLVNPAPYAFGSYLGEWMVTLGRLHTLPAAVIVPGHGAIQRDWAYVDLFVEMLGSTLAQARAAVAKGLDLEATRKAVDLSAYRTRFVRGDSAVAGAFDAFYLAPAVERAWLEARGELDKAPR
;
A
#
# COMPACT_ATOMS: atom_id res chain seq x y z
N MET A 1 -7.01 -16.38 -95.10
CA MET A 1 -7.75 -17.67 -95.16
C MET A 1 -8.39 -17.95 -93.80
N ARG A 2 -9.34 -18.89 -93.73
CA ARG A 2 -9.83 -19.50 -92.46
C ARG A 2 -8.68 -20.36 -91.84
N LEU A 3 -8.67 -20.90 -90.62
CA LEU A 3 -9.66 -21.42 -89.66
C LEU A 3 -9.16 -21.12 -88.20
N THR A 4 -9.97 -20.78 -87.19
CA THR A 4 -10.63 -21.66 -86.17
C THR A 4 -9.78 -22.84 -85.65
N ALA A 5 -9.68 -23.16 -84.35
CA ALA A 5 -10.36 -22.69 -83.12
C ALA A 5 -9.32 -22.56 -81.94
N LEU A 6 -9.51 -22.75 -80.61
CA LEU A 6 -10.58 -23.30 -79.75
C LEU A 6 -10.49 -22.75 -78.29
N ALA A 7 -11.38 -23.20 -77.39
CA ALA A 7 -11.51 -22.93 -75.94
C ALA A 7 -10.47 -23.68 -75.05
N ALA A 8 -10.31 -23.43 -73.73
CA ALA A 8 -10.55 -22.29 -72.82
C ALA A 8 -10.07 -22.65 -71.38
N ILE A 9 -10.16 -21.71 -70.41
CA ILE A 9 -10.00 -21.89 -68.94
C ILE A 9 -8.53 -22.21 -68.53
N LEU A 10 -7.87 -21.54 -67.57
CA LEU A 10 -8.31 -21.01 -66.27
C LEU A 10 -7.45 -19.77 -65.89
N THR A 11 -8.05 -18.60 -65.64
CA THR A 11 -7.30 -17.36 -65.33
C THR A 11 -7.21 -17.07 -63.84
N LEU A 12 -5.99 -16.98 -63.31
CA LEU A 12 -5.66 -16.27 -62.08
C LEU A 12 -5.08 -14.89 -62.42
N PRO A 13 -5.81 -13.78 -62.20
CA PRO A 13 -5.22 -12.45 -62.21
C PRO A 13 -4.63 -12.11 -60.84
N LEU A 14 -3.36 -11.71 -60.81
CA LEU A 14 -2.78 -11.04 -59.64
C LEU A 14 -3.43 -9.67 -59.49
N GLY A 15 -4.44 -9.56 -58.62
CA GLY A 15 -4.88 -8.27 -58.12
C GLY A 15 -3.72 -7.60 -57.35
N GLY A 16 -3.44 -6.32 -57.50
CA GLY A 16 -4.27 -5.27 -58.09
C GLY A 16 -4.52 -4.22 -57.02
N TRP A 17 -3.54 -3.34 -56.82
CA TRP A 17 -3.55 -2.34 -55.75
C TRP A 17 -4.75 -1.40 -55.91
N ARG A 18 -5.41 -1.11 -54.78
CA ARG A 18 -6.46 -0.09 -54.64
C ARG A 18 -6.26 0.64 -53.33
N ASP A 19 -6.43 1.96 -53.37
CA ASP A 19 -6.52 2.80 -52.19
C ASP A 19 -7.92 2.68 -51.58
N ASP A 20 -8.03 2.08 -50.39
CA ASP A 20 -9.24 2.10 -49.56
C ASP A 20 -8.91 2.79 -48.22
N ALA A 21 -8.88 4.13 -48.25
CA ALA A 21 -8.54 4.97 -47.10
C ALA A 21 -9.73 5.16 -46.12
N ALA A 22 -10.29 4.06 -45.60
CA ALA A 22 -11.34 4.11 -44.57
C ALA A 22 -11.32 2.89 -43.63
N SER A 23 -11.20 3.14 -42.32
CA SER A 23 -11.12 2.16 -41.23
C SER A 23 -9.86 1.25 -41.24
N ALA A 24 -9.39 0.74 -40.09
CA ALA A 24 -9.86 0.95 -38.72
C ALA A 24 -8.93 1.91 -37.96
N SER A 25 -9.50 2.89 -37.26
CA SER A 25 -8.77 3.50 -36.16
C SER A 25 -8.75 2.50 -35.01
N VAL A 26 -7.60 1.86 -34.77
CA VAL A 26 -7.38 1.09 -33.54
C VAL A 26 -7.24 2.08 -32.39
N ARG A 27 -8.40 2.60 -31.96
CA ARG A 27 -8.55 3.21 -30.64
C ARG A 27 -8.08 2.14 -29.66
N HIS A 28 -6.91 2.35 -29.09
CA HIS A 28 -6.50 1.60 -27.92
C HIS A 28 -7.41 2.08 -26.79
N GLU A 29 -8.53 1.39 -26.65
CA GLU A 29 -9.43 1.49 -25.52
C GLU A 29 -8.57 1.30 -24.27
N VAL A 30 -8.48 2.33 -23.44
CA VAL A 30 -7.66 2.30 -22.23
C VAL A 30 -8.39 1.46 -21.20
N ALA A 31 -8.31 0.14 -21.39
CA ALA A 31 -8.89 -0.86 -20.52
C ALA A 31 -8.41 -0.58 -19.09
N SER A 32 -9.36 -0.45 -18.18
CA SER A 32 -9.13 -0.17 -16.77
C SER A 32 -8.40 -1.36 -16.13
N GLN A 33 -7.08 -1.28 -16.07
CA GLN A 33 -6.28 -2.25 -15.33
C GLN A 33 -6.58 -2.10 -13.84
N GLU A 34 -7.37 -3.03 -13.32
CA GLU A 34 -7.55 -3.19 -11.88
C GLU A 34 -6.18 -3.49 -11.23
N PRO A 35 -5.92 -3.03 -9.99
CA PRO A 35 -4.73 -3.44 -9.23
C PRO A 35 -4.63 -4.97 -9.13
N GLY A 36 -3.44 -5.53 -9.36
CA GLY A 36 -3.17 -6.92 -9.07
C GLY A 36 -3.15 -7.20 -7.56
N PHE A 37 -3.22 -8.48 -7.18
CA PHE A 37 -2.75 -8.93 -5.86
C PHE A 37 -2.21 -10.36 -5.94
N GLU A 38 -1.20 -10.68 -5.16
CA GLU A 38 -0.78 -12.06 -4.89
C GLU A 38 -1.57 -12.58 -3.67
N ARG A 39 -2.06 -13.82 -3.76
CA ARG A 39 -2.66 -14.54 -2.62
C ARG A 39 -1.77 -15.70 -2.16
N THR A 40 -0.95 -15.46 -1.15
CA THR A 40 -0.05 -16.47 -0.57
C THR A 40 -0.70 -17.13 0.64
N GLU A 41 -0.79 -18.46 0.69
CA GLU A 41 -1.06 -19.17 1.95
C GLU A 41 0.23 -19.23 2.77
N VAL A 42 0.25 -18.54 3.92
CA VAL A 42 1.43 -18.39 4.77
C VAL A 42 1.51 -19.44 5.88
N ALA A 43 0.35 -19.97 6.28
CA ALA A 43 0.17 -21.13 7.15
C ALA A 43 -1.22 -21.74 6.90
N PRO A 44 -1.53 -22.98 7.34
CA PRO A 44 -2.80 -23.64 7.01
C PRO A 44 -4.06 -22.82 7.37
N GLY A 45 -4.82 -22.43 6.35
CA GLY A 45 -5.99 -21.55 6.48
C GLY A 45 -5.67 -20.10 6.84
N VAL A 46 -4.45 -19.64 6.57
CA VAL A 46 -4.00 -18.25 6.79
C VAL A 46 -3.42 -17.71 5.48
N HIS A 47 -4.12 -16.76 4.86
CA HIS A 47 -3.82 -16.26 3.53
C HIS A 47 -3.52 -14.75 3.56
N ALA A 48 -2.36 -14.35 3.05
CA ALA A 48 -2.01 -12.96 2.82
C ALA A 48 -2.44 -12.54 1.40
N PHE A 49 -2.96 -11.32 1.27
CA PHE A 49 -3.40 -10.71 0.01
C PHE A 49 -2.58 -9.43 -0.22
N VAL A 50 -1.46 -9.55 -0.91
CA VAL A 50 -0.50 -8.47 -1.14
C VAL A 50 -0.83 -7.78 -2.47
N PHE A 51 -1.24 -6.51 -2.43
CA PHE A 51 -1.62 -5.76 -3.63
C PHE A 51 -0.40 -5.32 -4.46
N ASP A 52 -0.55 -5.35 -5.79
CA ASP A 52 0.45 -4.87 -6.76
C ASP A 52 0.45 -3.33 -6.82
N ASN A 53 1.05 -2.77 -5.79
CA ASN A 53 1.14 -1.34 -5.54
C ASN A 53 2.29 -0.74 -6.35
N ALA A 54 2.01 -0.34 -7.60
CA ALA A 54 2.97 0.23 -8.53
C ALA A 54 3.69 1.47 -7.94
N LEU A 55 4.89 1.26 -7.38
CA LEU A 55 5.70 2.27 -6.71
C LEU A 55 6.15 3.39 -7.66
N GLY A 56 6.56 4.51 -7.08
CA GLY A 56 7.11 5.66 -7.80
C GLY A 56 6.63 6.98 -7.23
N GLU A 57 6.40 7.95 -8.11
CA GLU A 57 5.76 9.22 -7.73
C GLU A 57 4.30 8.97 -7.29
N GLY A 58 3.88 9.59 -6.18
CA GLY A 58 2.48 9.63 -5.71
C GLY A 58 2.08 8.47 -4.77
N ALA A 59 1.35 8.81 -3.69
CA ALA A 59 0.68 7.84 -2.84
C ALA A 59 -0.55 7.24 -3.55
N GLY A 60 -0.89 5.99 -3.26
CA GLY A 60 -1.87 5.22 -4.02
C GLY A 60 -1.50 3.75 -4.00
N VAL A 61 -1.75 3.15 -2.84
CA VAL A 61 -1.41 1.78 -2.46
C VAL A 61 -2.62 1.21 -1.70
N ASP A 62 -2.93 -0.07 -1.87
CA ASP A 62 -3.87 -0.79 -0.98
C ASP A 62 -3.07 -1.52 0.11
N GLY A 63 -3.56 -1.50 1.35
CA GLY A 63 -3.03 -2.30 2.45
C GLY A 63 -3.14 -3.80 2.18
N THR A 64 -2.17 -4.57 2.67
CA THR A 64 -2.15 -6.04 2.60
C THR A 64 -3.17 -6.62 3.59
N ALA A 65 -4.13 -7.42 3.11
CA ALA A 65 -5.02 -8.14 4.02
C ALA A 65 -4.42 -9.47 4.50
N LEU A 66 -4.59 -9.81 5.77
CA LEU A 66 -4.39 -11.17 6.29
C LEU A 66 -5.74 -11.81 6.64
N VAL A 67 -6.10 -12.87 5.92
CA VAL A 67 -7.34 -13.64 6.15
C VAL A 67 -7.01 -14.90 6.94
N ILE A 68 -7.62 -15.04 8.13
CA ILE A 68 -7.42 -16.14 9.06
C ILE A 68 -8.72 -16.95 9.15
N ILE A 69 -8.76 -18.11 8.49
CA ILE A 69 -9.92 -19.01 8.44
C ILE A 69 -9.83 -20.01 9.59
N ASN A 70 -10.82 -19.98 10.48
CA ASN A 70 -10.87 -20.80 11.69
C ASN A 70 -11.86 -21.97 11.56
N SER A 71 -12.20 -22.61 12.68
CA SER A 71 -13.26 -23.62 12.76
C SER A 71 -14.62 -23.07 12.32
N ASP A 72 -15.04 -21.93 12.87
CA ASP A 72 -16.43 -21.43 12.79
C ASP A 72 -16.57 -20.04 12.15
N ASP A 73 -15.49 -19.27 12.07
CA ASP A 73 -15.46 -17.92 11.51
C ASP A 73 -14.19 -17.63 10.69
N VAL A 74 -14.18 -16.43 10.10
CA VAL A 74 -13.00 -15.80 9.52
C VAL A 74 -12.70 -14.53 10.30
N VAL A 75 -11.43 -14.31 10.62
CA VAL A 75 -10.89 -13.04 11.10
C VAL A 75 -10.05 -12.43 9.97
N VAL A 76 -10.22 -11.15 9.69
CA VAL A 76 -9.43 -10.42 8.70
C VAL A 76 -8.61 -9.35 9.40
N VAL A 77 -7.37 -9.13 8.96
CA VAL A 77 -6.53 -7.99 9.32
C VAL A 77 -6.43 -7.10 8.09
N ASP A 78 -6.79 -5.83 8.27
CA ASP A 78 -6.92 -4.76 7.29
C ASP A 78 -7.90 -5.01 6.12
N ALA A 79 -8.55 -3.93 5.70
CA ALA A 79 -9.78 -3.98 4.89
C ALA A 79 -9.68 -3.28 3.53
N GLN A 80 -8.45 -2.97 3.07
CA GLN A 80 -8.17 -2.20 1.86
C GLN A 80 -8.69 -0.75 1.90
N GLY A 81 -8.27 0.07 0.93
CA GLY A 81 -8.57 1.50 0.88
C GLY A 81 -9.92 1.88 0.30
N MET A 82 -10.59 0.95 -0.37
CA MET A 82 -11.86 1.23 -1.03
C MET A 82 -12.82 0.05 -0.95
N PRO A 83 -14.15 0.28 -0.91
CA PRO A 83 -15.14 -0.78 -1.00
C PRO A 83 -14.93 -1.70 -2.22
N VAL A 84 -14.46 -1.15 -3.34
CA VAL A 84 -14.20 -1.93 -4.57
C VAL A 84 -12.99 -2.88 -4.45
N THR A 85 -11.93 -2.50 -3.74
CA THR A 85 -10.75 -3.36 -3.54
C THR A 85 -10.98 -4.39 -2.44
N ALA A 86 -11.65 -3.98 -1.35
CA ALA A 86 -12.16 -4.86 -0.30
C ALA A 86 -13.09 -5.97 -0.84
N ARG A 87 -14.02 -5.64 -1.75
CA ARG A 87 -14.92 -6.61 -2.40
C ARG A 87 -14.18 -7.72 -3.16
N ARG A 88 -12.97 -7.46 -3.67
CA ARG A 88 -12.15 -8.45 -4.39
C ARG A 88 -11.55 -9.47 -3.42
N VAL A 89 -11.06 -9.03 -2.25
CA VAL A 89 -10.63 -9.93 -1.17
C VAL A 89 -11.82 -10.73 -0.62
N ILE A 90 -12.98 -10.08 -0.40
CA ILE A 90 -14.22 -10.76 0.02
C ILE A 90 -14.67 -11.84 -0.97
N ALA A 91 -14.49 -11.63 -2.28
CA ALA A 91 -14.79 -12.63 -3.30
C ALA A 91 -13.85 -13.85 -3.21
N GLU A 92 -12.57 -13.66 -2.86
CA GLU A 92 -11.63 -14.76 -2.61
C GLU A 92 -11.91 -15.49 -1.30
N ILE A 93 -12.29 -14.78 -0.22
CA ILE A 93 -12.73 -15.40 1.03
C ILE A 93 -13.90 -16.38 0.76
N ARG A 94 -14.88 -15.96 -0.05
CA ARG A 94 -16.05 -16.77 -0.43
C ARG A 94 -15.71 -17.99 -1.32
N LYS A 95 -14.56 -17.99 -2.02
CA LYS A 95 -14.03 -19.17 -2.73
C LYS A 95 -13.32 -20.14 -1.79
N LEU A 96 -12.68 -19.63 -0.73
CA LEU A 96 -11.96 -20.42 0.26
C LEU A 96 -12.89 -21.03 1.31
N THR A 97 -13.97 -20.34 1.71
CA THR A 97 -14.85 -20.81 2.78
C THR A 97 -16.25 -20.20 2.74
N PRO A 98 -17.31 -20.94 3.14
CA PRO A 98 -18.65 -20.38 3.38
C PRO A 98 -18.80 -19.72 4.76
N LYS A 99 -17.75 -19.71 5.59
CA LYS A 99 -17.79 -19.18 6.96
C LYS A 99 -17.90 -17.64 6.96
N PRO A 100 -18.64 -17.04 7.91
CA PRO A 100 -18.76 -15.59 7.98
C PRO A 100 -17.45 -14.95 8.45
N VAL A 101 -17.08 -13.80 7.86
CA VAL A 101 -16.14 -12.88 8.52
C VAL A 101 -16.85 -12.31 9.74
N ARG A 102 -16.25 -12.47 10.93
CA ARG A 102 -16.84 -11.99 12.19
C ARG A 102 -16.04 -10.89 12.86
N ILE A 103 -14.73 -10.80 12.58
CA ILE A 103 -13.88 -9.71 13.06
C ILE A 103 -13.05 -9.20 11.90
N VAL A 104 -13.01 -7.88 11.73
CA VAL A 104 -12.02 -7.16 10.93
C VAL A 104 -11.18 -6.32 11.89
N VAL A 105 -9.87 -6.51 11.86
CA VAL A 105 -8.90 -5.77 12.67
C VAL A 105 -8.27 -4.70 11.79
N ASN A 106 -8.42 -3.42 12.10
CA ASN A 106 -7.70 -2.35 11.42
C ASN A 106 -6.43 -2.02 12.21
N THR A 107 -5.26 -2.15 11.56
CA THR A 107 -3.95 -2.01 12.21
C THR A 107 -3.65 -0.58 12.62
N HIS A 108 -3.96 0.40 11.77
CA HIS A 108 -3.69 1.82 11.99
C HIS A 108 -4.65 2.72 11.20
N TRP A 109 -4.42 4.03 11.18
CA TRP A 109 -5.42 5.01 10.73
C TRP A 109 -5.39 5.39 9.25
N HIS A 110 -4.34 5.09 8.49
CA HIS A 110 -4.26 5.43 7.07
C HIS A 110 -5.37 4.73 6.28
N GLY A 111 -6.07 5.47 5.42
CA GLY A 111 -7.32 5.03 4.79
C GLY A 111 -7.24 3.70 4.05
N ASP A 112 -6.08 3.39 3.47
CA ASP A 112 -5.77 2.18 2.71
C ASP A 112 -5.77 0.87 3.52
N HIS A 113 -5.89 0.95 4.85
CA HIS A 113 -6.03 -0.20 5.75
C HIS A 113 -7.45 -0.40 6.31
N TRP A 114 -8.38 0.54 6.12
CA TRP A 114 -9.71 0.47 6.78
C TRP A 114 -10.91 1.09 6.05
N LEU A 115 -10.74 1.96 5.05
CA LEU A 115 -11.90 2.60 4.40
C LEU A 115 -12.78 1.59 3.64
N GLY A 116 -12.24 0.45 3.23
CA GLY A 116 -12.98 -0.69 2.70
C GLY A 116 -13.83 -1.47 3.73
N ASN A 117 -13.79 -1.12 5.03
CA ASN A 117 -14.65 -1.70 6.08
C ASN A 117 -16.14 -1.75 5.69
N GLN A 118 -16.63 -0.76 4.92
CA GLN A 118 -17.97 -0.75 4.34
C GLN A 118 -18.34 -2.05 3.62
N ALA A 119 -17.45 -2.55 2.77
CA ALA A 119 -17.70 -3.78 2.00
C ALA A 119 -17.83 -5.00 2.91
N TYR A 120 -17.08 -5.07 4.02
CA TYR A 120 -17.19 -6.15 4.99
C TYR A 120 -18.50 -6.07 5.78
N ARG A 121 -18.92 -4.86 6.21
CA ARG A 121 -20.21 -4.60 6.87
C ARG A 121 -21.38 -5.08 5.99
N ASP A 122 -21.33 -4.73 4.71
CA ASP A 122 -22.41 -5.01 3.76
C ASP A 122 -22.40 -6.48 3.28
N ALA A 123 -21.25 -7.14 3.33
CA ALA A 123 -21.09 -8.55 2.97
C ALA A 123 -21.35 -9.55 4.12
N TYR A 124 -21.21 -9.12 5.39
CA TYR A 124 -21.26 -9.97 6.58
C TYR A 124 -22.01 -9.29 7.75
N PRO A 125 -23.34 -9.47 7.85
CA PRO A 125 -24.13 -8.89 8.94
C PRO A 125 -23.62 -9.33 10.32
N GLY A 126 -23.34 -8.36 11.19
CA GLY A 126 -22.83 -8.60 12.55
C GLY A 126 -21.32 -8.84 12.63
N VAL A 127 -20.54 -8.45 11.62
CA VAL A 127 -19.08 -8.32 11.73
C VAL A 127 -18.69 -7.21 12.71
N GLU A 128 -17.73 -7.49 13.59
CA GLU A 128 -17.14 -6.56 14.55
C GLU A 128 -15.88 -5.93 13.94
N PHE A 129 -15.72 -4.61 14.07
CA PHE A 129 -14.51 -3.89 13.64
C PHE A 129 -13.68 -3.50 14.86
N VAL A 130 -12.41 -3.92 14.91
CA VAL A 130 -11.51 -3.76 16.07
C VAL A 130 -10.30 -2.92 15.67
N ALA A 131 -9.96 -1.90 16.46
CA ALA A 131 -8.73 -1.12 16.26
C ALA A 131 -8.19 -0.55 17.60
N HIS A 132 -7.06 0.15 17.55
CA HIS A 132 -6.56 0.88 18.72
C HIS A 132 -7.41 2.13 19.00
N ALA A 133 -7.52 2.55 20.26
CA ALA A 133 -8.24 3.77 20.63
C ALA A 133 -7.69 5.04 19.93
N ASN A 134 -6.36 5.14 19.78
CA ASN A 134 -5.74 6.23 19.00
C ASN A 134 -6.06 6.15 17.50
N MET A 135 -6.17 4.95 16.90
CA MET A 135 -6.52 4.81 15.48
C MET A 135 -7.88 5.47 15.19
N VAL A 136 -8.88 5.24 16.04
CA VAL A 136 -10.23 5.80 15.88
C VAL A 136 -10.28 7.32 16.15
N ALA A 137 -9.38 7.85 16.98
CA ALA A 137 -9.24 9.29 17.20
C ALA A 137 -8.53 9.97 16.02
N ASP A 138 -7.45 9.36 15.55
CA ASP A 138 -6.55 9.93 14.54
C ASP A 138 -7.19 9.83 13.14
N ALA A 139 -7.90 8.74 12.82
CA ALA A 139 -8.74 8.61 11.62
C ALA A 139 -9.84 9.70 11.52
N LYS A 140 -10.39 10.15 12.64
CA LYS A 140 -11.38 11.25 12.66
C LYS A 140 -10.74 12.62 12.47
N ALA A 141 -9.52 12.80 12.98
CA ALA A 141 -8.81 14.07 12.95
C ALA A 141 -8.18 14.34 11.58
N GLU A 142 -7.49 13.35 11.00
CA GLU A 142 -6.66 13.51 9.82
C GLU A 142 -7.35 12.98 8.53
N GLU A 143 -7.70 11.69 8.50
CA GLU A 143 -8.27 11.04 7.31
C GLU A 143 -9.67 11.57 6.96
N LEU A 144 -10.63 11.47 7.89
CA LEU A 144 -12.02 11.83 7.63
C LEU A 144 -12.26 13.33 7.49
N SER A 145 -11.40 14.19 8.05
CA SER A 145 -11.46 15.63 7.83
C SER A 145 -10.95 16.01 6.43
N GLY A 146 -9.99 15.23 5.90
CA GLY A 146 -9.45 15.38 4.55
C GLY A 146 -10.27 14.70 3.45
N LEU A 147 -11.04 13.64 3.76
CA LEU A 147 -11.65 12.73 2.78
C LEU A 147 -12.47 13.41 1.69
N ASP A 148 -13.35 14.35 2.02
CA ASP A 148 -14.14 15.08 1.02
C ASP A 148 -13.28 15.96 0.11
N LYS A 149 -12.24 16.59 0.64
CA LYS A 149 -11.28 17.38 -0.14
C LYS A 149 -10.44 16.46 -1.03
N TRP A 150 -10.01 15.30 -0.52
CA TRP A 150 -9.27 14.29 -1.26
C TRP A 150 -10.09 13.72 -2.42
N ARG A 151 -11.33 13.28 -2.15
CA ARG A 151 -12.29 12.79 -3.15
C ARG A 151 -12.59 13.83 -4.23
N ASN A 152 -13.04 15.02 -3.82
CA ASN A 152 -13.60 16.01 -4.76
C ASN A 152 -12.54 16.85 -5.48
N THR A 153 -11.30 16.93 -4.96
CA THR A 153 -10.23 17.76 -5.57
C THR A 153 -8.86 17.10 -5.60
N GLY A 154 -8.47 16.36 -4.55
CA GLY A 154 -7.12 15.82 -4.39
C GLY A 154 -6.74 14.75 -5.41
N LEU A 155 -7.47 13.63 -5.44
CA LEU A 155 -7.21 12.56 -6.41
C LEU A 155 -7.47 13.01 -7.86
N PRO A 156 -8.56 13.74 -8.20
CA PRO A 156 -8.75 14.27 -9.54
C PRO A 156 -7.60 15.16 -10.03
N ALA A 157 -7.08 16.05 -9.18
CA ALA A 157 -5.94 16.90 -9.52
C ALA A 157 -4.63 16.08 -9.66
N MET A 158 -4.43 15.06 -8.81
CA MET A 158 -3.28 14.16 -8.91
C MET A 158 -3.30 13.37 -10.23
N ILE A 159 -4.45 12.81 -10.63
CA ILE A 159 -4.61 12.13 -11.92
C ILE A 159 -4.30 13.08 -13.08
N ALA A 160 -4.86 14.29 -13.06
CA ALA A 160 -4.64 15.29 -14.11
C ALA A 160 -3.16 15.72 -14.23
N ASP A 161 -2.43 15.84 -13.12
CA ASP A 161 -0.99 16.08 -13.10
C ASP A 161 -0.20 14.90 -13.70
N PHE A 162 -0.51 13.65 -13.32
CA PHE A 162 0.09 12.47 -13.93
C PHE A 162 -0.17 12.39 -15.44
N GLU A 163 -1.41 12.63 -15.89
CA GLU A 163 -1.74 12.63 -17.32
C GLU A 163 -1.01 13.73 -18.08
N GLN A 164 -0.94 14.96 -17.54
CA GLN A 164 -0.23 16.06 -18.18
C GLN A 164 1.28 15.80 -18.28
N ARG A 165 1.88 15.22 -17.23
CA ARG A 165 3.30 14.86 -17.19
C ARG A 165 3.63 13.66 -18.09
N TYR A 166 2.78 12.63 -18.10
CA TYR A 166 2.89 11.49 -19.01
C TYR A 166 2.76 11.90 -20.48
N ALA A 167 1.80 12.76 -20.83
CA ALA A 167 1.62 13.28 -22.19
C ALA A 167 2.81 14.13 -22.68
N LYS A 168 3.54 14.77 -21.75
CA LYS A 168 4.80 15.51 -22.01
C LYS A 168 6.05 14.61 -22.00
N GLY A 169 5.93 13.34 -21.59
CA GLY A 169 7.06 12.42 -21.44
C GLY A 169 8.00 12.71 -20.27
N ILE A 170 7.60 13.55 -19.30
CA ILE A 170 8.47 14.03 -18.21
C ILE A 170 8.00 13.61 -16.82
N ARG A 171 8.98 13.29 -15.97
CA ARG A 171 8.86 13.08 -14.52
C ARG A 171 8.57 14.39 -13.77
N ARG A 172 8.22 14.31 -12.48
CA ARG A 172 8.04 15.48 -11.61
C ARG A 172 9.33 16.29 -11.40
N ASP A 173 10.51 15.68 -11.55
CA ASP A 173 11.81 16.36 -11.55
C ASP A 173 12.23 16.93 -12.92
N GLY A 174 11.33 16.96 -13.89
CA GLY A 174 11.53 17.51 -15.23
C GLY A 174 12.36 16.65 -16.18
N LYS A 175 12.90 15.51 -15.72
CA LYS A 175 13.66 14.58 -16.58
C LYS A 175 12.71 13.73 -17.43
N PRO A 176 13.13 13.23 -18.61
CA PRO A 176 12.35 12.26 -19.37
C PRO A 176 12.08 10.98 -18.57
N TYR A 177 10.95 10.33 -18.81
CA TYR A 177 10.72 8.95 -18.35
C TYR A 177 11.63 7.97 -19.09
N SER A 178 12.10 6.93 -18.41
CA SER A 178 12.53 5.70 -19.09
C SER A 178 11.31 4.92 -19.63
N THR A 179 11.55 3.94 -20.50
CA THR A 179 10.49 3.03 -20.98
C THR A 179 9.77 2.32 -19.84
N GLU A 180 10.50 1.97 -18.76
CA GLU A 180 9.95 1.32 -17.58
C GLU A 180 9.15 2.30 -16.71
N ASP A 181 9.69 3.49 -16.41
CA ASP A 181 8.96 4.51 -15.63
C ASP A 181 7.65 4.90 -16.36
N SER A 182 7.70 5.01 -17.69
CA SER A 182 6.53 5.27 -18.55
C SER A 182 5.47 4.17 -18.44
N ALA A 183 5.88 2.90 -18.41
CA ALA A 183 4.97 1.79 -18.18
C ALA A 183 4.34 1.84 -16.77
N ARG A 184 5.13 2.11 -15.73
CA ARG A 184 4.66 2.23 -14.33
C ARG A 184 3.68 3.39 -14.15
N VAL A 185 3.97 4.57 -14.71
CA VAL A 185 3.07 5.75 -14.64
C VAL A 185 1.77 5.50 -15.41
N ARG A 186 1.81 4.86 -16.58
CA ARG A 186 0.61 4.46 -17.32
C ARG A 186 -0.28 3.51 -16.51
N ALA A 187 0.32 2.48 -15.90
CA ALA A 187 -0.39 1.55 -15.03
C ALA A 187 -1.00 2.26 -13.82
N ARG A 188 -0.28 3.20 -13.19
CA ARG A 188 -0.79 3.98 -12.06
C ARG A 188 -1.95 4.90 -12.44
N ILE A 189 -1.92 5.55 -13.61
CA ILE A 189 -3.06 6.34 -14.12
C ILE A 189 -4.28 5.45 -14.33
N ALA A 190 -4.11 4.25 -14.90
CA ALA A 190 -5.21 3.29 -15.08
C ALA A 190 -5.80 2.81 -13.74
N SER A 191 -4.93 2.46 -12.78
CA SER A 191 -5.29 2.08 -11.41
C SER A 191 -6.11 3.17 -10.71
N PHE A 192 -5.62 4.42 -10.70
CA PHE A 192 -6.36 5.54 -10.10
C PHE A 192 -7.71 5.79 -10.79
N LYS A 193 -7.81 5.67 -12.12
CA LYS A 193 -9.07 5.84 -12.86
C LYS A 193 -10.08 4.72 -12.59
N TRP A 194 -9.62 3.48 -12.43
CA TRP A 194 -10.45 2.36 -11.98
C TRP A 194 -10.93 2.55 -10.53
N ALA A 195 -10.09 3.17 -9.69
CA ALA A 195 -10.38 3.43 -8.28
C ALA A 195 -11.38 4.57 -8.04
N LEU A 196 -11.45 5.59 -8.93
CA LEU A 196 -12.30 6.79 -8.76
C LEU A 196 -13.76 6.50 -8.32
N PRO A 197 -14.55 5.61 -8.98
CA PRO A 197 -15.92 5.33 -8.56
C PRO A 197 -15.99 4.65 -7.17
N GLY A 198 -14.96 3.89 -6.81
CA GLY A 198 -14.83 3.30 -5.47
C GLY A 198 -14.53 4.33 -4.38
N LEU A 199 -13.85 5.43 -4.73
CA LEU A 199 -13.65 6.59 -3.84
C LEU A 199 -14.94 7.41 -3.67
N GLU A 200 -15.77 7.51 -4.72
CA GLU A 200 -17.08 8.16 -4.63
C GLU A 200 -18.04 7.43 -3.68
N GLU A 201 -18.03 6.09 -3.68
CA GLU A 201 -18.87 5.23 -2.85
C GLU A 201 -18.61 5.31 -1.33
N ILE A 202 -17.42 5.78 -0.91
CA ILE A 202 -16.95 5.63 0.48
C ILE A 202 -17.89 6.29 1.48
N THR A 203 -18.48 5.43 2.31
CA THR A 203 -19.30 5.74 3.49
C THR A 203 -18.60 5.13 4.70
N PRO A 204 -17.68 5.87 5.37
CA PRO A 204 -16.71 5.31 6.31
C PRO A 204 -17.34 4.50 7.45
N VAL A 205 -16.84 3.29 7.68
CA VAL A 205 -17.23 2.43 8.79
C VAL A 205 -16.09 2.38 9.80
N LEU A 206 -16.21 3.21 10.84
CA LEU A 206 -15.25 3.25 11.93
C LEU A 206 -15.30 1.97 12.79
N PRO A 207 -14.18 1.57 13.42
CA PRO A 207 -14.14 0.48 14.38
C PRO A 207 -15.20 0.56 15.48
N THR A 208 -15.96 -0.51 15.64
CA THR A 208 -17.04 -0.66 16.63
C THR A 208 -16.52 -0.98 18.02
N ARG A 209 -15.29 -1.50 18.12
CA ARG A 209 -14.58 -1.80 19.36
C ARG A 209 -13.16 -1.24 19.31
N THR A 210 -12.73 -0.67 20.43
CA THR A 210 -11.36 -0.20 20.61
C THR A 210 -10.63 -1.02 21.66
N ILE A 211 -9.30 -1.07 21.55
CA ILE A 211 -8.39 -1.58 22.57
C ILE A 211 -7.26 -0.56 22.83
N THR A 212 -6.61 -0.68 23.98
CA THR A 212 -5.40 0.06 24.37
C THR A 212 -4.14 -0.81 24.36
N ASP A 213 -4.27 -2.07 24.78
CA ASP A 213 -3.12 -2.95 25.03
C ASP A 213 -3.17 -4.21 24.16
N SER A 214 -4.16 -5.09 24.36
CA SER A 214 -4.32 -6.29 23.55
C SER A 214 -5.74 -6.87 23.58
N LEU A 215 -6.01 -7.74 22.60
CA LEU A 215 -7.17 -8.63 22.54
C LEU A 215 -6.70 -10.01 22.06
N VAL A 216 -6.84 -11.02 22.92
CA VAL A 216 -6.62 -12.42 22.57
C VAL A 216 -7.93 -13.06 22.13
N LEU A 217 -7.98 -13.54 20.90
CA LEU A 217 -9.09 -14.33 20.37
C LEU A 217 -8.70 -15.81 20.42
N GLN A 218 -9.53 -16.64 21.03
CA GLN A 218 -9.45 -18.10 20.89
C GLN A 218 -10.49 -18.58 19.88
N ARG A 219 -10.09 -19.51 19.00
CA ARG A 219 -10.88 -20.07 17.90
C ARG A 219 -10.50 -21.53 17.66
N GLY A 220 -11.14 -22.43 18.40
CA GLY A 220 -10.69 -23.82 18.50
C GLY A 220 -9.27 -23.87 19.06
N GLU A 221 -8.35 -24.56 18.39
CA GLU A 221 -6.93 -24.60 18.75
C GLU A 221 -6.15 -23.30 18.43
N ARG A 222 -6.72 -22.37 17.64
CA ARG A 222 -6.00 -21.17 17.22
C ARG A 222 -6.18 -20.02 18.21
N THR A 223 -5.04 -19.55 18.73
CA THR A 223 -4.92 -18.25 19.39
C THR A 223 -4.52 -17.19 18.37
N ILE A 224 -5.24 -16.07 18.33
CA ILE A 224 -4.89 -14.87 17.56
C ILE A 224 -4.69 -13.73 18.58
N VAL A 225 -3.51 -13.15 18.62
CA VAL A 225 -3.15 -12.07 19.56
C VAL A 225 -3.09 -10.75 18.80
N ILE A 226 -4.10 -9.91 18.99
CA ILE A 226 -4.12 -8.53 18.49
C ILE A 226 -3.49 -7.66 19.58
N GLN A 227 -2.45 -6.89 19.28
CA GLN A 227 -1.66 -6.21 20.32
C GLN A 227 -1.05 -4.88 19.86
N TYR A 228 -1.13 -3.88 20.74
CA TYR A 228 -0.39 -2.63 20.66
C TYR A 228 0.98 -2.82 21.30
N LEU A 229 2.06 -2.58 20.55
CA LEU A 229 3.43 -2.71 21.06
C LEU A 229 4.14 -1.37 21.28
N GLY A 230 3.47 -0.25 21.03
CA GLY A 230 4.00 1.11 21.16
C GLY A 230 3.67 1.97 19.93
N ARG A 231 4.05 3.25 19.96
CA ARG A 231 3.95 4.12 18.78
C ARG A 231 5.00 3.71 17.75
N GLY A 232 4.70 3.91 16.47
CA GLY A 232 5.60 3.55 15.39
C GLY A 232 5.39 4.41 14.16
N ASN A 233 4.75 3.82 13.14
CA ASN A 233 4.26 4.57 11.98
C ASN A 233 3.21 5.61 12.43
N THR A 234 2.34 5.23 13.36
CA THR A 234 1.29 6.09 13.94
C THR A 234 1.25 6.01 15.48
N ARG A 235 0.24 6.61 16.12
CA ARG A 235 0.00 6.48 17.57
C ARG A 235 -0.77 5.22 17.97
N GLY A 236 -1.30 4.47 17.01
CA GLY A 236 -2.28 3.41 17.25
C GLY A 236 -2.00 2.10 16.53
N ASP A 237 -0.73 1.83 16.22
CA ASP A 237 -0.34 0.66 15.43
C ASP A 237 -0.57 -0.66 16.19
N LEU A 238 -1.46 -1.49 15.67
CA LEU A 238 -1.68 -2.86 16.13
C LEU A 238 -0.92 -3.84 15.23
N SER A 239 -0.32 -4.86 15.87
CA SER A 239 0.13 -6.08 15.21
C SER A 239 -0.80 -7.24 15.54
N VAL A 240 -0.84 -8.25 14.67
CA VAL A 240 -1.62 -9.48 14.85
C VAL A 240 -0.70 -10.69 14.76
N TRP A 241 -0.55 -11.39 15.88
CA TRP A 241 0.38 -12.50 16.06
C TRP A 241 -0.37 -13.83 16.22
N LEU A 242 0.04 -14.85 15.47
CA LEU A 242 -0.49 -16.21 15.52
C LEU A 242 0.61 -17.14 16.07
N PRO A 243 0.64 -17.47 17.38
CA PRO A 243 1.79 -18.14 18.00
C PRO A 243 2.07 -19.55 17.47
N ARG A 244 1.00 -20.30 17.13
CA ARG A 244 1.06 -21.70 16.64
C ARG A 244 1.55 -21.77 15.20
N GLU A 245 1.05 -20.88 14.35
CA GLU A 245 1.46 -20.72 12.94
C GLU A 245 2.79 -19.98 12.77
N ARG A 246 3.23 -19.23 13.79
CA ARG A 246 4.39 -18.33 13.77
C ARG A 246 4.30 -17.23 12.68
N VAL A 247 3.07 -16.77 12.41
CA VAL A 247 2.75 -15.70 11.45
C VAL A 247 2.48 -14.40 12.19
N LEU A 248 3.08 -13.30 11.72
CA LEU A 248 2.96 -11.96 12.28
C LEU A 248 2.50 -10.98 11.19
N ALA A 249 1.32 -10.38 11.30
CA ALA A 249 0.94 -9.20 10.51
C ALA A 249 1.26 -7.93 11.31
N THR A 250 1.85 -6.92 10.66
CA THR A 250 2.36 -5.72 11.34
C THR A 250 1.60 -4.43 11.00
N GLY A 251 0.81 -4.43 9.93
CA GLY A 251 0.48 -3.18 9.23
C GLY A 251 1.76 -2.43 8.87
N ASP A 252 1.67 -1.12 8.75
CA ASP A 252 2.79 -0.25 8.36
C ASP A 252 3.91 -0.11 9.39
N LEU A 253 3.86 -0.79 10.54
CA LEU A 253 5.07 -0.98 11.35
C LEU A 253 6.21 -1.61 10.54
N LEU A 254 5.90 -2.31 9.45
CA LEU A 254 6.81 -2.65 8.36
C LEU A 254 6.14 -2.41 7.00
N VAL A 255 6.83 -1.70 6.11
CA VAL A 255 6.46 -1.52 4.70
C VAL A 255 7.67 -1.84 3.83
N ASN A 256 7.53 -2.73 2.86
CA ASN A 256 8.59 -3.22 1.99
C ASN A 256 8.28 -2.80 0.53
N PRO A 257 9.23 -2.26 -0.26
CA PRO A 257 10.66 -2.07 0.01
C PRO A 257 11.06 -0.71 0.59
N ALA A 258 10.19 0.29 0.59
CA ALA A 258 10.47 1.62 1.13
C ALA A 258 9.51 1.93 2.31
N PRO A 259 10.02 2.13 3.55
CA PRO A 259 9.19 2.51 4.68
C PRO A 259 8.50 3.87 4.49
N TYR A 260 7.37 4.08 5.16
CA TYR A 260 6.69 5.38 5.22
C TYR A 260 7.01 6.05 6.56
N ALA A 261 7.08 7.38 6.62
CA ALA A 261 7.45 8.12 7.84
C ALA A 261 6.62 9.38 8.10
N PHE A 262 5.42 9.46 7.51
CA PHE A 262 4.46 10.55 7.71
C PHE A 262 3.91 10.50 9.15
N GLY A 263 3.95 11.62 9.87
CA GLY A 263 3.51 11.71 11.28
C GLY A 263 4.25 10.84 12.31
N SER A 264 5.18 9.99 11.88
CA SER A 264 5.69 8.86 12.64
C SER A 264 6.58 9.22 13.83
N TYR A 265 6.82 8.22 14.69
CA TYR A 265 7.41 8.35 16.03
C TYR A 265 8.75 7.61 16.12
N LEU A 266 9.72 7.98 15.28
CA LEU A 266 10.94 7.19 14.97
C LEU A 266 11.65 6.60 16.20
N GLY A 267 11.87 7.38 17.28
CA GLY A 267 12.51 6.90 18.50
C GLY A 267 11.70 5.83 19.25
N GLU A 268 10.38 5.93 19.25
CA GLU A 268 9.47 4.91 19.79
C GLU A 268 9.28 3.75 18.82
N TRP A 269 9.27 4.00 17.51
CA TRP A 269 9.16 2.97 16.47
C TRP A 269 10.31 1.97 16.59
N MET A 270 11.53 2.45 16.83
CA MET A 270 12.71 1.61 17.09
C MET A 270 12.49 0.69 18.31
N VAL A 271 11.80 1.15 19.36
CA VAL A 271 11.43 0.34 20.54
C VAL A 271 10.30 -0.65 20.21
N THR A 272 9.30 -0.23 19.43
CA THR A 272 8.17 -1.04 18.96
C THR A 272 8.64 -2.17 18.04
N LEU A 273 9.60 -1.92 17.15
CA LEU A 273 10.29 -2.95 16.34
C LEU A 273 11.11 -3.90 17.21
N GLY A 274 11.84 -3.38 18.20
CA GLY A 274 12.55 -4.22 19.18
C GLY A 274 11.60 -5.15 19.96
N ARG A 275 10.37 -4.69 20.26
CA ARG A 275 9.31 -5.52 20.86
C ARG A 275 8.75 -6.56 19.88
N LEU A 276 8.48 -6.18 18.63
CA LEU A 276 8.09 -7.12 17.57
C LEU A 276 9.12 -8.25 17.39
N HIS A 277 10.42 -7.93 17.40
CA HIS A 277 11.51 -8.89 17.26
C HIS A 277 11.61 -9.89 18.44
N THR A 278 10.92 -9.67 19.57
CA THR A 278 10.80 -10.69 20.63
C THR A 278 9.85 -11.83 20.26
N LEU A 279 8.99 -11.64 19.26
CA LEU A 279 8.06 -12.66 18.77
C LEU A 279 8.82 -13.63 17.85
N PRO A 280 8.74 -14.96 18.05
CA PRO A 280 9.49 -15.94 17.26
C PRO A 280 8.84 -16.18 15.88
N ALA A 281 8.51 -15.13 15.13
CA ALA A 281 7.90 -15.23 13.81
C ALA A 281 8.81 -15.98 12.82
N ALA A 282 8.19 -16.77 11.95
CA ALA A 282 8.81 -17.42 10.78
C ALA A 282 8.27 -16.85 9.45
N VAL A 283 7.17 -16.09 9.51
CA VAL A 283 6.61 -15.32 8.40
C VAL A 283 6.13 -13.98 8.94
N ILE A 284 6.54 -12.88 8.30
CA ILE A 284 6.09 -11.52 8.64
C ILE A 284 5.39 -10.92 7.42
N VAL A 285 4.14 -10.49 7.63
CA VAL A 285 3.27 -9.90 6.61
C VAL A 285 3.24 -8.38 6.83
N PRO A 286 3.94 -7.60 6.00
CA PRO A 286 4.01 -6.14 6.14
C PRO A 286 2.68 -5.46 5.74
N GLY A 287 2.57 -4.16 6.01
CA GLY A 287 1.46 -3.34 5.52
C GLY A 287 1.39 -3.32 3.98
N HIS A 288 2.54 -3.17 3.32
CA HIS A 288 2.66 -3.39 1.87
C HIS A 288 3.92 -4.17 1.47
N GLY A 289 3.82 -4.82 0.32
CA GLY A 289 4.92 -5.47 -0.38
C GLY A 289 5.20 -6.90 0.08
N ALA A 290 6.30 -7.46 -0.42
CA ALA A 290 6.58 -8.88 -0.28
C ALA A 290 6.73 -9.32 1.19
N ILE A 291 6.20 -10.50 1.47
CA ILE A 291 6.19 -11.17 2.77
C ILE A 291 7.61 -11.58 3.17
N GLN A 292 8.03 -11.23 4.41
CA GLN A 292 9.37 -11.58 4.92
C GLN A 292 9.39 -12.99 5.51
N ARG A 293 10.57 -13.64 5.47
CA ARG A 293 10.84 -14.98 6.03
C ARG A 293 11.96 -15.00 7.07
N ASP A 294 12.54 -13.82 7.33
CA ASP A 294 13.58 -13.55 8.31
C ASP A 294 13.41 -12.10 8.82
N TRP A 295 14.31 -11.66 9.71
CA TRP A 295 14.28 -10.33 10.32
C TRP A 295 15.23 -9.32 9.67
N ALA A 296 16.01 -9.68 8.65
CA ALA A 296 17.10 -8.85 8.13
C ALA A 296 16.62 -7.53 7.48
N TYR A 297 15.37 -7.48 7.00
CA TYR A 297 14.73 -6.22 6.57
C TYR A 297 14.40 -5.31 7.77
N VAL A 298 13.95 -5.89 8.88
CA VAL A 298 13.64 -5.19 10.12
C VAL A 298 14.92 -4.67 10.79
N ASP A 299 15.98 -5.47 10.81
CA ASP A 299 17.29 -5.08 11.33
C ASP A 299 17.86 -3.88 10.56
N LEU A 300 17.87 -3.96 9.23
CA LEU A 300 18.23 -2.86 8.33
C LEU A 300 17.38 -1.59 8.58
N PHE A 301 16.09 -1.75 8.89
CA PHE A 301 15.21 -0.63 9.20
C PHE A 301 15.49 -0.01 10.59
N VAL A 302 15.76 -0.83 11.60
CA VAL A 302 16.20 -0.39 12.94
C VAL A 302 17.55 0.34 12.87
N GLU A 303 18.52 -0.18 12.11
CA GLU A 303 19.78 0.52 11.84
C GLU A 303 19.54 1.90 11.20
N MET A 304 18.64 1.99 10.21
CA MET A 304 18.33 3.23 9.51
C MET A 304 17.62 4.24 10.43
N LEU A 305 16.63 3.81 11.22
CA LEU A 305 15.95 4.65 12.22
C LEU A 305 16.96 5.24 13.22
N GLY A 306 17.84 4.40 13.77
CA GLY A 306 18.90 4.83 14.67
C GLY A 306 19.85 5.85 14.04
N SER A 307 20.25 5.63 12.78
CA SER A 307 21.06 6.58 12.01
C SER A 307 20.36 7.93 11.80
N THR A 308 19.10 7.93 11.34
CA THR A 308 18.30 9.15 11.12
C THR A 308 18.19 9.97 12.40
N LEU A 309 17.88 9.31 13.52
CA LEU A 309 17.78 9.94 14.84
C LEU A 309 19.12 10.52 15.32
N ALA A 310 20.20 9.77 15.21
CA ALA A 310 21.53 10.20 15.65
C ALA A 310 22.01 11.44 14.86
N GLN A 311 21.84 11.42 13.53
CA GLN A 311 22.25 12.53 12.67
C GLN A 311 21.38 13.78 12.86
N ALA A 312 20.05 13.63 12.98
CA ALA A 312 19.15 14.75 13.25
C ALA A 312 19.42 15.41 14.63
N ARG A 313 19.66 14.60 15.67
CA ARG A 313 20.07 15.11 17.00
C ARG A 313 21.41 15.86 16.94
N ALA A 314 22.38 15.35 16.18
CA ALA A 314 23.66 16.02 15.96
C ALA A 314 23.56 17.31 15.11
N ALA A 315 22.54 17.44 14.26
CA ALA A 315 22.22 18.67 13.52
C ALA A 315 21.55 19.72 14.43
N VAL A 316 20.55 19.33 15.22
CA VAL A 316 19.89 20.21 16.20
C VAL A 316 20.89 20.71 17.25
N ALA A 317 21.81 19.86 17.72
CA ALA A 317 22.89 20.26 18.64
C ALA A 317 23.88 21.29 18.05
N LYS A 318 23.92 21.45 16.72
CA LYS A 318 24.67 22.50 16.01
C LYS A 318 23.83 23.75 15.70
N GLY A 319 22.58 23.79 16.15
CA GLY A 319 21.64 24.88 15.88
C GLY A 319 21.05 24.88 14.46
N LEU A 320 21.11 23.75 13.74
CA LEU A 320 20.60 23.68 12.36
C LEU A 320 19.06 23.67 12.32
N ASP A 321 18.49 24.46 11.42
CA ASP A 321 17.08 24.38 11.04
C ASP A 321 16.76 23.08 10.25
N LEU A 322 15.50 22.90 9.87
CA LEU A 322 15.04 21.71 9.15
C LEU A 322 15.65 21.58 7.73
N GLU A 323 15.87 22.68 7.02
CA GLU A 323 16.44 22.63 5.67
C GLU A 323 17.95 22.31 5.71
N ALA A 324 18.67 22.93 6.64
CA ALA A 324 20.06 22.61 6.93
C ALA A 324 20.21 21.17 7.46
N THR A 325 19.28 20.69 8.28
CA THR A 325 19.26 19.29 8.76
C THR A 325 19.01 18.31 7.62
N ARG A 326 18.05 18.59 6.72
CA ARG A 326 17.81 17.79 5.50
C ARG A 326 19.01 17.71 4.55
N LYS A 327 19.92 18.70 4.59
CA LYS A 327 21.20 18.69 3.85
C LYS A 327 22.34 18.01 4.63
N ALA A 328 22.22 17.87 5.95
CA ALA A 328 23.27 17.35 6.83
C ALA A 328 23.09 15.87 7.19
N VAL A 329 21.90 15.29 7.01
CA VAL A 329 21.64 13.85 7.20
C VAL A 329 21.96 13.08 5.91
N ASP A 330 22.94 12.17 5.98
CA ASP A 330 23.28 11.25 4.90
C ASP A 330 22.81 9.81 5.23
N LEU A 331 21.88 9.29 4.41
CA LEU A 331 21.41 7.90 4.46
C LEU A 331 21.75 7.14 3.17
N SER A 332 22.69 7.61 2.35
CA SER A 332 23.05 7.02 1.05
C SER A 332 23.36 5.52 1.12
N ALA A 333 24.05 5.06 2.16
CA ALA A 333 24.34 3.65 2.40
C ALA A 333 23.07 2.80 2.64
N TYR A 334 22.11 3.32 3.41
CA TYR A 334 20.82 2.68 3.65
C TYR A 334 19.96 2.69 2.38
N ARG A 335 19.85 3.86 1.75
CA ARG A 335 19.15 4.06 0.47
C ARG A 335 19.59 3.02 -0.55
N THR A 336 20.89 2.78 -0.71
CA THR A 336 21.40 1.72 -1.62
C THR A 336 20.89 0.32 -1.27
N ARG A 337 20.86 -0.06 0.02
CA ARG A 337 20.37 -1.38 0.51
C ARG A 337 18.86 -1.58 0.33
N PHE A 338 18.06 -0.53 0.49
CA PHE A 338 16.60 -0.54 0.27
C PHE A 338 16.23 -0.47 -1.22
N VAL A 339 16.85 0.45 -1.96
CA VAL A 339 16.49 0.77 -3.36
C VAL A 339 16.94 -0.31 -4.35
N ARG A 340 18.09 -0.95 -4.11
CA ARG A 340 18.64 -2.06 -4.92
C ARG A 340 18.75 -1.77 -6.44
N GLY A 341 18.76 -0.50 -6.83
CA GLY A 341 18.85 -0.02 -8.21
C GLY A 341 17.52 0.39 -8.86
N ASP A 342 16.36 0.13 -8.25
CA ASP A 342 15.06 0.45 -8.85
C ASP A 342 14.71 1.95 -8.78
N SER A 343 14.40 2.57 -9.93
CA SER A 343 14.12 4.00 -10.05
C SER A 343 12.89 4.48 -9.25
N ALA A 344 11.90 3.61 -9.08
CA ALA A 344 10.65 3.92 -8.44
C ALA A 344 10.70 3.66 -6.93
N VAL A 345 11.41 2.61 -6.48
CA VAL A 345 11.78 2.45 -5.06
C VAL A 345 12.66 3.61 -4.61
N ALA A 346 13.56 4.11 -5.47
CA ALA A 346 14.33 5.32 -5.19
C ALA A 346 13.44 6.54 -4.91
N GLY A 347 12.46 6.80 -5.78
CA GLY A 347 11.50 7.89 -5.59
C GLY A 347 10.62 7.72 -4.36
N ALA A 348 10.14 6.50 -4.10
CA ALA A 348 9.35 6.17 -2.91
C ALA A 348 10.17 6.34 -1.61
N PHE A 349 11.41 5.86 -1.58
CA PHE A 349 12.32 6.04 -0.44
C PHE A 349 12.58 7.52 -0.14
N ASP A 350 12.89 8.31 -1.18
CA ASP A 350 13.19 9.74 -1.01
C ASP A 350 11.98 10.55 -0.52
N ALA A 351 10.80 10.24 -1.07
CA ALA A 351 9.56 10.98 -0.80
C ALA A 351 8.82 10.52 0.47
N PHE A 352 8.80 9.21 0.75
CA PHE A 352 7.97 8.61 1.80
C PHE A 352 8.76 8.26 3.07
N TYR A 353 10.07 7.96 2.95
CA TYR A 353 10.96 7.84 4.10
C TYR A 353 11.79 9.11 4.32
N LEU A 354 12.79 9.38 3.47
CA LEU A 354 13.89 10.31 3.77
C LEU A 354 13.42 11.72 4.18
N ALA A 355 12.61 12.36 3.35
CA ALA A 355 12.16 13.73 3.60
C ALA A 355 11.29 13.90 4.87
N PRO A 356 10.27 13.05 5.14
CA PRO A 356 9.49 13.12 6.38
C PRO A 356 10.23 12.54 7.60
N ALA A 357 11.00 11.45 7.47
CA ALA A 357 11.74 10.84 8.58
C ALA A 357 12.73 11.82 9.22
N VAL A 358 13.46 12.59 8.40
CA VAL A 358 14.37 13.65 8.90
C VAL A 358 13.60 14.77 9.62
N GLU A 359 12.38 15.11 9.16
CA GLU A 359 11.53 16.10 9.82
C GLU A 359 11.01 15.61 11.18
N ARG A 360 10.49 14.38 11.26
CA ARG A 360 10.09 13.78 12.54
C ARG A 360 11.27 13.66 13.50
N ALA A 361 12.45 13.24 13.04
CA ALA A 361 13.66 13.15 13.87
C ALA A 361 14.16 14.51 14.37
N TRP A 362 14.05 15.57 13.56
CA TRP A 362 14.40 16.95 13.96
C TRP A 362 13.40 17.51 15.00
N LEU A 363 12.11 17.24 14.83
CA LEU A 363 11.06 17.59 15.81
C LEU A 363 11.22 16.81 17.13
N GLU A 364 11.58 15.53 17.08
CA GLU A 364 11.87 14.70 18.26
C GLU A 364 13.07 15.26 19.02
N ALA A 365 14.17 15.56 18.33
CA ALA A 365 15.38 16.15 18.90
C ALA A 365 15.16 17.54 19.55
N ARG A 366 14.05 18.22 19.23
CA ARG A 366 13.63 19.51 19.79
C ARG A 366 12.57 19.40 20.91
N GLY A 367 12.01 18.21 21.17
CA GLY A 367 10.86 18.06 22.08
C GLY A 367 9.57 18.69 21.53
N GLU A 368 9.40 18.65 20.21
CA GLU A 368 8.28 19.27 19.47
C GLU A 368 7.43 18.25 18.68
N LEU A 369 7.82 16.98 18.64
CA LEU A 369 7.16 15.90 17.89
C LEU A 369 5.64 15.80 18.10
N ASP A 370 5.19 15.80 19.36
CA ASP A 370 3.77 15.72 19.74
C ASP A 370 3.00 17.06 19.61
N LYS A 371 3.67 18.14 19.15
CA LYS A 371 3.06 19.46 18.88
C LYS A 371 2.85 19.70 17.37
N ALA A 372 3.56 18.96 16.53
CA ALA A 372 3.46 19.07 15.08
C ALA A 372 2.19 18.34 14.56
N PRO A 373 1.66 18.74 13.39
CA PRO A 373 0.76 17.89 12.62
C PRO A 373 1.36 16.50 12.35
N ARG A 374 0.50 15.59 11.92
CA ARG A 374 0.85 14.21 11.57
C ARG A 374 0.84 14.04 10.06
#